data_AF-A0A0S8FY66-F1
#
_entry.id   AF-A0A0S8FY66-F1
#
_cell.length_a   1.000
_cell.length_b   1.000
_cell.length_c   1.000
_cell.angle_alpha   90.00
_cell.angle_beta   90.00
_cell.angle_gamma   90.00
#
_symmetry.space_group_name_H-M   'P 1'
#
loop_
_entity.id
_entity.type
_entity.pdbx_description
1 polymer ?
#
loop_
_entity_poly.entity_id
_entity_poly.type
_entity_poly.pdbx_seq_one_letter_code
_entity_poly.pdbx_strand_id
1 'polypeptide(L)'
;MSTTDDSSQPGAPETLHDPSHAGLHHHDQHHPGRGRLLKFGMAAILIVLAAGIAYRLVSPPAGAQEAQAVRTAPVRRGPLVVTVTEGGTLLATESTDIKSEVEGQRTILEIVDEGTVITPEDVQEGIVLVRLDSSELEERTSSREISFLNAESSYKQAKENYEIQKKQNESNVALAELNVKFARMELDRYLGSELATALLEGKSDFTG
;
A
#
# COMPACT_ATOMS: atom_id res chain seq x y z
N MET A 1 -22.92 48.88 -23.17
CA MET A 1 -22.82 48.68 -24.62
C MET A 1 -23.46 47.33 -24.92
N SER A 2 -24.79 47.25 -24.90
CA SER A 2 -25.71 47.54 -26.02
C SER A 2 -25.81 46.30 -26.92
N THR A 3 -26.91 45.54 -26.82
CA THR A 3 -28.11 45.65 -27.68
C THR A 3 -27.94 44.70 -28.88
N THR A 4 -28.52 43.50 -28.91
CA THR A 4 -29.93 43.16 -29.23
C THR A 4 -30.42 43.84 -30.52
N ASP A 5 -30.46 43.08 -31.61
CA ASP A 5 -30.98 43.44 -32.93
C ASP A 5 -31.78 42.20 -33.36
N ASP A 6 -33.11 42.11 -33.25
CA ASP A 6 -34.21 42.85 -33.89
C ASP A 6 -34.14 42.87 -35.43
N SER A 7 -34.93 42.00 -36.06
CA SER A 7 -35.43 42.28 -37.40
C SER A 7 -36.70 41.47 -37.69
N SER A 8 -37.78 42.22 -37.88
CA SER A 8 -38.68 42.09 -39.04
C SER A 8 -40.01 41.35 -38.86
N GLN A 9 -40.99 42.19 -38.47
CA GLN A 9 -42.17 42.57 -39.30
C GLN A 9 -43.47 41.71 -39.25
N PRO A 10 -44.63 42.33 -39.55
CA PRO A 10 -45.82 42.27 -38.69
C PRO A 10 -47.07 41.69 -39.38
N GLY A 11 -48.13 41.42 -38.60
CA GLY A 11 -49.45 41.06 -39.15
C GLY A 11 -50.52 40.94 -38.06
N ALA A 12 -51.28 42.00 -37.85
CA ALA A 12 -52.59 42.02 -37.17
C ALA A 12 -53.70 41.64 -38.20
N PRO A 13 -54.99 41.40 -37.85
CA PRO A 13 -55.65 41.79 -36.60
C PRO A 13 -56.61 40.78 -35.95
N GLU A 14 -56.82 40.98 -34.64
CA GLU A 14 -58.02 40.57 -33.90
C GLU A 14 -59.28 41.25 -34.47
N THR A 15 -60.38 40.49 -34.57
CA THR A 15 -61.74 41.05 -34.39
C THR A 15 -62.62 40.02 -33.68
N LEU A 16 -63.00 40.37 -32.46
CA LEU A 16 -64.05 39.78 -31.62
C LEU A 16 -65.34 40.59 -31.85
N HIS A 17 -66.49 40.04 -31.41
CA HIS A 17 -67.85 40.65 -31.33
C HIS A 17 -68.69 40.44 -32.61
N ASP A 18 -69.96 40.00 -32.62
CA ASP A 18 -71.12 40.03 -31.69
C ASP A 18 -72.18 39.03 -32.29
N PRO A 19 -73.24 38.55 -31.61
CA PRO A 19 -74.46 39.36 -31.48
C PRO A 19 -75.25 39.13 -30.19
N SER A 20 -75.40 40.19 -29.38
CA SER A 20 -76.41 40.30 -28.33
C SER A 20 -77.27 41.55 -28.55
N HIS A 21 -78.38 41.40 -29.25
CA HIS A 21 -79.44 42.40 -29.26
C HIS A 21 -80.82 41.72 -29.25
N ALA A 22 -81.46 41.75 -28.08
CA ALA A 22 -82.87 41.48 -27.92
C ALA A 22 -83.48 42.53 -26.98
N GLY A 23 -84.32 43.37 -27.56
CA GLY A 23 -85.26 44.27 -26.89
C GLY A 23 -85.73 45.32 -27.89
N LEU A 24 -86.97 45.80 -27.89
CA LEU A 24 -88.13 45.60 -27.04
C LEU A 24 -89.29 46.38 -27.70
N HIS A 25 -90.53 45.96 -27.44
CA HIS A 25 -91.78 46.74 -27.45
C HIS A 25 -92.32 47.38 -28.75
N HIS A 26 -93.57 47.06 -29.11
CA HIS A 26 -94.76 47.82 -28.67
C HIS A 26 -96.09 47.21 -29.17
N HIS A 27 -97.12 47.30 -28.32
CA HIS A 27 -98.56 47.59 -28.55
C HIS A 27 -99.30 46.91 -29.75
N ASP A 28 -100.56 46.47 -29.69
CA ASP A 28 -101.70 46.85 -28.84
C ASP A 28 -102.85 45.82 -28.99
N GLN A 29 -103.87 45.98 -28.13
CA GLN A 29 -104.97 45.06 -27.82
C GLN A 29 -106.12 45.01 -28.84
N HIS A 30 -106.92 43.92 -28.84
CA HIS A 30 -108.40 43.97 -28.74
C HIS A 30 -109.07 42.57 -28.58
N HIS A 31 -109.93 42.46 -27.56
CA HIS A 31 -110.86 41.37 -27.17
C HIS A 31 -112.17 41.39 -28.05
N PRO A 32 -113.22 40.56 -27.80
CA PRO A 32 -113.34 39.12 -27.50
C PRO A 32 -114.43 38.40 -28.37
N GLY A 33 -114.53 37.06 -28.29
CA GLY A 33 -115.66 36.30 -28.85
C GLY A 33 -115.92 35.01 -28.08
N ARG A 34 -116.92 35.03 -27.19
CA ARG A 34 -117.35 33.92 -26.32
C ARG A 34 -117.94 32.78 -27.16
N GLY A 35 -117.41 31.55 -27.01
CA GLY A 35 -118.08 30.36 -27.57
C GLY A 35 -117.28 29.07 -27.78
N ARG A 36 -116.00 28.96 -27.35
CA ARG A 36 -115.15 27.83 -27.79
C ARG A 36 -114.20 27.21 -26.74
N LEU A 37 -114.53 27.34 -25.44
CA LEU A 37 -113.65 26.93 -24.33
C LEU A 37 -113.54 25.41 -24.09
N LEU A 38 -114.43 24.57 -24.63
CA LEU A 38 -114.34 23.11 -24.41
C LEU A 38 -113.35 22.38 -25.34
N LYS A 39 -112.95 22.97 -26.48
CA LYS A 39 -112.04 22.29 -27.44
C LYS A 39 -110.56 22.34 -27.04
N PHE A 40 -110.17 23.24 -26.15
CA PHE A 40 -108.77 23.40 -25.73
C PHE A 40 -108.34 22.44 -24.61
N GLY A 41 -109.27 21.97 -23.77
CA GLY A 41 -108.96 21.02 -22.69
C GLY A 41 -108.48 19.65 -23.16
N MET A 42 -109.00 19.16 -24.29
CA MET A 42 -108.63 17.85 -24.84
C MET A 42 -107.24 17.83 -25.50
N ALA A 43 -106.79 18.96 -26.05
CA ALA A 43 -105.47 19.07 -26.67
C ALA A 43 -104.33 19.04 -25.61
N ALA A 44 -104.56 19.61 -24.44
CA ALA A 44 -103.57 19.61 -23.35
C ALA A 44 -103.31 18.20 -22.80
N ILE A 45 -104.34 17.36 -22.69
CA ILE A 45 -104.23 15.99 -22.19
C ILE A 45 -103.40 15.11 -23.16
N LEU A 46 -103.56 15.28 -24.48
CA LEU A 46 -102.80 14.54 -25.48
C LEU A 46 -101.29 14.87 -25.43
N ILE A 47 -100.92 16.12 -25.15
CA ILE A 47 -99.52 16.55 -25.07
C ILE A 47 -98.82 15.93 -23.85
N VAL A 48 -99.50 15.87 -22.70
CA VAL A 48 -98.95 15.25 -21.48
C VAL A 48 -98.74 13.75 -21.68
N LEU A 49 -99.67 13.07 -22.35
CA LEU A 49 -99.55 11.64 -22.63
C LEU A 49 -98.37 11.34 -23.57
N ALA A 50 -98.16 12.16 -24.61
CA ALA A 50 -97.04 12.03 -25.52
C ALA A 50 -95.68 12.25 -24.83
N ALA A 51 -95.60 13.23 -23.91
CA ALA A 51 -94.38 13.50 -23.15
C ALA A 51 -94.00 12.35 -22.20
N GLY A 52 -94.99 11.71 -21.57
CA GLY A 52 -94.75 10.55 -20.68
C GLY A 52 -94.19 9.34 -21.42
N ILE A 53 -94.64 9.10 -22.66
CA ILE A 53 -94.14 8.00 -23.50
C ILE A 53 -92.71 8.30 -23.99
N ALA A 54 -92.43 9.53 -24.41
CA ALA A 54 -91.10 9.94 -24.84
C ALA A 54 -90.06 9.79 -23.71
N TYR A 55 -90.43 10.14 -22.47
CA TYR A 55 -89.53 10.00 -21.32
C TYR A 55 -89.14 8.55 -21.02
N ARG A 56 -90.06 7.60 -21.24
CA ARG A 56 -89.80 6.16 -21.07
C ARG A 56 -88.91 5.56 -22.17
N LEU A 57 -88.89 6.14 -23.37
CA LEU A 57 -88.02 5.67 -24.46
C LEU A 57 -86.58 6.18 -24.35
N VAL A 58 -86.35 7.32 -23.70
CA VAL A 58 -85.05 8.00 -23.67
C VAL A 58 -84.22 7.67 -22.42
N SER A 59 -84.82 7.05 -21.40
CA SER A 59 -84.09 6.70 -20.18
C SER A 59 -83.34 5.36 -20.34
N PRO A 60 -81.99 5.33 -20.29
CA PRO A 60 -81.24 4.09 -20.38
C PRO A 60 -81.45 3.21 -19.14
N PRO A 61 -81.41 1.87 -19.27
CA PRO A 61 -81.64 0.96 -18.14
C PRO A 61 -80.53 1.12 -17.10
N ALA A 62 -80.90 1.54 -15.89
CA ALA A 62 -79.99 1.66 -14.77
C ALA A 62 -79.60 0.27 -14.26
N GLY A 63 -78.37 -0.17 -14.56
CA GLY A 63 -77.80 -1.39 -13.99
C GLY A 63 -76.62 -1.97 -14.76
N ALA A 64 -75.44 -1.37 -14.65
CA ALA A 64 -74.17 -2.05 -14.93
C ALA A 64 -73.10 -1.52 -13.96
N GLN A 65 -72.80 -2.29 -12.92
CA GLN A 65 -71.66 -2.04 -12.03
C GLN A 65 -70.36 -2.38 -12.77
N GLU A 66 -69.46 -1.40 -12.91
CA GLU A 66 -68.11 -1.59 -13.46
C GLU A 66 -67.21 -2.34 -12.45
N ALA A 67 -66.74 -3.53 -12.82
CA ALA A 67 -65.63 -4.19 -12.14
C ALA A 67 -64.29 -3.59 -12.61
N GLN A 68 -63.53 -3.00 -11.70
CA GLN A 68 -62.23 -2.38 -12.01
C GLN A 68 -61.18 -3.46 -12.39
N ALA A 69 -60.58 -3.33 -13.58
CA ALA A 69 -59.59 -4.28 -14.09
C ALA A 69 -58.18 -4.01 -13.55
N VAL A 70 -57.55 -5.00 -12.91
CA VAL A 70 -56.15 -4.96 -12.45
C VAL A 70 -55.21 -5.25 -13.62
N ARG A 71 -54.18 -4.42 -13.82
CA ARG A 71 -53.19 -4.58 -14.89
C ARG A 71 -52.14 -5.63 -14.53
N THR A 72 -52.00 -6.66 -15.36
CA THR A 72 -50.94 -7.68 -15.24
C THR A 72 -50.07 -7.71 -16.50
N ALA A 73 -48.77 -8.01 -16.36
CA ALA A 73 -47.85 -8.19 -17.46
C ALA A 73 -47.36 -9.66 -17.54
N PRO A 74 -47.14 -10.21 -18.75
CA PRO A 74 -46.68 -11.59 -18.90
C PRO A 74 -45.20 -11.74 -18.50
N VAL A 75 -44.92 -12.65 -17.58
CA VAL A 75 -43.55 -13.01 -17.18
C VAL A 75 -42.98 -14.04 -18.16
N ARG A 76 -41.73 -13.84 -18.60
CA ARG A 76 -40.97 -14.80 -19.40
C ARG A 76 -39.77 -15.31 -18.62
N ARG A 77 -39.55 -16.62 -18.63
CA ARG A 77 -38.36 -17.23 -18.04
C ARG A 77 -37.23 -17.26 -19.07
N GLY A 78 -36.06 -16.80 -18.68
CA GLY A 78 -34.83 -16.86 -19.46
C GLY A 78 -33.62 -16.97 -18.53
N PRO A 79 -32.44 -17.35 -19.05
CA PRO A 79 -31.23 -17.43 -18.25
C PRO A 79 -30.82 -16.02 -17.81
N LEU A 80 -30.82 -15.79 -16.49
CA LEU A 80 -30.32 -14.56 -15.88
C LEU A 80 -28.85 -14.76 -15.53
N VAL A 81 -27.95 -14.10 -16.26
CA VAL A 81 -26.52 -14.10 -15.93
C VAL A 81 -26.28 -13.03 -14.87
N VAL A 82 -26.03 -13.46 -13.64
CA VAL A 82 -25.66 -12.58 -12.53
C VAL A 82 -24.14 -12.55 -12.44
N THR A 83 -23.52 -11.50 -12.96
CA THR A 83 -22.09 -11.26 -12.79
C THR A 83 -21.89 -10.35 -11.59
N VAL A 84 -21.18 -10.84 -10.57
CA VAL A 84 -20.79 -10.03 -9.41
C VAL A 84 -19.37 -9.53 -9.67
N THR A 85 -19.22 -8.22 -9.82
CA THR A 85 -17.90 -7.59 -9.88
C THR A 85 -17.43 -7.34 -8.46
N GLU A 86 -16.58 -8.23 -7.95
CA GLU A 86 -15.93 -8.04 -6.67
C GLU A 86 -14.74 -7.10 -6.84
N GLY A 87 -14.76 -5.97 -6.13
CA GLY A 87 -13.61 -5.08 -6.04
C GLY A 87 -12.62 -5.67 -5.05
N GLY A 88 -11.42 -6.00 -5.51
CA GLY A 88 -10.30 -6.44 -4.67
C GLY A 88 -9.07 -5.59 -4.94
N THR A 89 -8.21 -5.45 -3.92
CA THR A 89 -6.89 -4.82 -4.08
C THR A 89 -5.88 -5.90 -4.45
N LEU A 90 -5.15 -5.69 -5.55
CA LEU A 90 -4.01 -6.54 -5.89
C LEU A 90 -2.87 -6.25 -4.91
N LEU A 91 -2.36 -7.31 -4.27
CA LEU A 91 -1.17 -7.27 -3.44
C LEU A 91 -0.09 -8.13 -4.10
N ALA A 92 1.17 -7.77 -3.91
CA ALA A 92 2.28 -8.57 -4.39
C ALA A 92 2.26 -9.95 -3.72
N THR A 93 2.46 -11.02 -4.50
CA THR A 93 2.51 -12.40 -4.00
C THR A 93 3.64 -12.60 -2.99
N GLU A 94 4.80 -12.00 -3.27
CA GLU A 94 5.94 -11.91 -2.36
C GLU A 94 6.56 -10.51 -2.46
N SER A 95 6.94 -9.96 -1.31
CA SER A 95 7.65 -8.70 -1.20
C SER A 95 8.77 -8.88 -0.18
N THR A 96 10.01 -8.60 -0.61
CA THR A 96 11.20 -8.74 0.22
C THR A 96 11.94 -7.41 0.25
N ASP A 97 12.10 -6.86 1.45
CA ASP A 97 12.88 -5.65 1.67
C ASP A 97 14.36 -6.00 1.85
N ILE A 98 15.21 -5.55 0.92
CA ILE A 98 16.67 -5.69 1.03
C ILE A 98 17.21 -4.55 1.90
N LYS A 99 17.84 -4.90 3.02
CA LYS A 99 18.43 -3.95 3.98
C LYS A 99 19.95 -4.10 4.00
N SER A 100 20.65 -3.00 4.24
CA SER A 100 22.09 -3.04 4.49
C SER A 100 22.37 -3.75 5.81
N GLU A 101 23.17 -4.82 5.78
CA GLU A 101 23.66 -5.53 6.97
C GLU A 101 24.93 -4.93 7.55
N VAL A 102 25.52 -3.93 6.88
CA VAL A 102 26.76 -3.31 7.31
C VAL A 102 26.48 -2.29 8.42
N GLU A 103 27.26 -2.35 9.50
CA GLU A 103 27.20 -1.39 10.61
C GLU A 103 27.58 0.03 10.14
N GLY A 104 26.78 1.02 10.56
CA GLY A 104 27.00 2.44 10.29
C GLY A 104 26.24 2.98 9.07
N GLN A 105 26.42 4.26 8.79
CA GLN A 105 25.88 4.91 7.60
C GLN A 105 26.94 4.88 6.50
N ARG A 106 26.64 4.27 5.35
CA ARG A 106 27.54 4.19 4.20
C ARG A 106 26.92 4.83 2.98
N THR A 107 27.78 5.41 2.14
CA THR A 107 27.38 5.97 0.85
C THR A 107 27.16 4.86 -0.16
N ILE A 108 26.08 4.94 -0.93
CA ILE A 108 25.83 4.05 -2.07
C ILE A 108 26.70 4.53 -3.24
N LEU A 109 27.58 3.65 -3.72
CA LEU A 109 28.45 3.90 -4.88
C LEU A 109 27.75 3.59 -6.20
N GLU A 110 26.93 2.54 -6.21
CA GLU A 110 26.19 2.09 -7.39
C GLU A 110 24.85 1.51 -6.95
N ILE A 111 23.79 1.82 -7.69
CA ILE A 111 22.44 1.28 -7.51
C ILE A 111 21.84 1.04 -8.88
N VAL A 112 21.13 -0.08 -9.04
CA VAL A 112 20.37 -0.38 -10.26
C VAL A 112 19.17 0.55 -10.40
N ASP A 113 18.79 0.88 -11.63
CA ASP A 113 17.67 1.78 -11.91
C ASP A 113 16.34 1.23 -11.37
N GLU A 114 15.47 2.13 -10.91
CA GLU A 114 14.15 1.78 -10.40
C GLU A 114 13.30 1.11 -11.49
N GLY A 115 12.57 0.04 -11.13
CA GLY A 115 11.73 -0.72 -12.06
C GLY A 115 12.49 -1.73 -12.93
N THR A 116 13.79 -1.96 -12.68
CA THR A 116 14.56 -3.03 -13.33
C THR A 116 13.98 -4.40 -12.98
N VAL A 117 13.67 -5.20 -14.00
CA VAL A 117 13.21 -6.60 -13.82
C VAL A 117 14.44 -7.50 -13.80
N ILE A 118 14.74 -8.08 -12.65
CA ILE A 118 15.84 -9.03 -12.47
C ILE A 118 15.37 -10.43 -12.86
N THR A 119 16.05 -11.04 -13.83
CA THR A 119 15.77 -12.40 -14.28
C THR A 119 16.52 -13.45 -13.45
N PRO A 120 16.11 -14.73 -13.45
CA PRO A 120 16.85 -15.80 -12.78
C PRO A 120 18.32 -15.92 -13.24
N GLU A 121 18.57 -15.62 -14.52
CA GLU A 121 19.91 -15.59 -15.11
C GLU A 121 20.76 -14.48 -14.49
N ASP A 122 20.21 -13.28 -14.30
CA ASP A 122 20.89 -12.13 -13.66
C ASP A 122 21.27 -12.44 -12.20
N VAL A 123 20.43 -13.18 -11.48
CA VAL A 123 20.75 -13.64 -10.11
C VAL A 123 21.87 -14.67 -10.13
N GLN A 124 21.86 -15.59 -11.12
CA GLN A 124 22.89 -16.62 -11.25
C GLN A 124 24.25 -16.05 -11.66
N GLU A 125 24.25 -14.99 -12.47
CA GLU A 125 25.46 -14.24 -12.86
C GLU A 125 25.96 -13.32 -11.73
N GLY A 126 25.16 -13.13 -10.67
CA GLY A 126 25.56 -12.38 -9.48
C GLY A 126 25.56 -10.87 -9.70
N ILE A 127 24.58 -10.33 -10.42
CA ILE A 127 24.46 -8.89 -10.65
C ILE A 127 24.36 -8.14 -9.30
N VAL A 128 25.20 -7.11 -9.15
CA VAL A 128 25.24 -6.26 -7.96
C VAL A 128 24.08 -5.26 -8.01
N LEU A 129 23.09 -5.42 -7.13
CA LEU A 129 21.96 -4.49 -7.02
C LEU A 129 22.36 -3.15 -6.39
N VAL A 130 23.23 -3.21 -5.38
CA VAL A 130 23.74 -2.04 -4.65
C VAL A 130 25.20 -2.29 -4.27
N ARG A 131 26.09 -1.33 -4.60
CA ARG A 131 27.47 -1.31 -4.09
C ARG A 131 27.60 -0.22 -3.04
N LEU A 132 28.02 -0.59 -1.83
CA LEU A 132 28.27 0.34 -0.72
C LEU A 132 29.77 0.65 -0.61
N ASP A 133 30.12 1.84 -0.12
CA ASP A 133 31.52 2.21 0.13
C ASP A 133 32.15 1.37 1.25
N SER A 134 33.17 0.59 0.89
CA SER A 134 33.92 -0.32 1.78
C SER A 134 35.22 0.25 2.31
N SER A 135 35.64 1.46 1.89
CA SER A 135 37.00 1.99 2.12
C SER A 135 37.42 1.97 3.60
N GLU A 136 36.53 2.41 4.51
CA GLU A 136 36.78 2.39 5.95
C GLU A 136 36.85 0.97 6.53
N LEU A 137 36.08 0.01 6.00
CA LEU A 137 36.16 -1.38 6.45
C LEU A 137 37.46 -2.04 6.01
N GLU A 138 37.91 -1.74 4.79
CA GLU A 138 39.20 -2.20 4.26
C GLU A 138 40.35 -1.64 5.09
N GLU A 139 40.33 -0.35 5.42
CA GLU A 139 41.32 0.28 6.29
C GLU A 139 41.31 -0.33 7.72
N ARG A 140 40.12 -0.55 8.29
CA ARG A 140 39.98 -1.23 9.59
C ARG A 140 40.46 -2.69 9.53
N THR A 141 40.33 -3.36 8.40
CA THR A 141 40.79 -4.75 8.23
C THR A 141 42.31 -4.78 8.09
N SER A 142 42.87 -3.92 7.24
CA SER A 142 44.31 -3.78 7.06
C SER A 142 45.02 -3.40 8.36
N SER A 143 44.49 -2.43 9.11
CA SER A 143 45.05 -2.04 10.42
C SER A 143 44.99 -3.16 11.46
N ARG A 144 43.91 -3.95 11.49
CA ARG A 144 43.83 -5.15 12.34
C ARG A 144 44.85 -6.21 11.95
N GLU A 145 45.04 -6.43 10.66
CA GLU A 145 46.03 -7.39 10.16
C GLU A 145 47.45 -6.97 10.51
N ILE A 146 47.79 -5.69 10.33
CA ILE A 146 49.08 -5.13 10.75
C ILE A 146 49.27 -5.31 12.27
N SER A 147 48.25 -5.01 13.06
CA SER A 147 48.30 -5.19 14.52
C SER A 147 48.53 -6.65 14.91
N PHE A 148 47.84 -7.58 14.26
CA PHE A 148 48.01 -9.02 14.45
C PHE A 148 49.43 -9.48 14.09
N LEU A 149 49.95 -9.08 12.92
CA LEU A 149 51.30 -9.44 12.48
C LEU A 149 52.38 -8.87 13.41
N ASN A 150 52.21 -7.65 13.91
CA ASN A 150 53.11 -7.06 14.89
C ASN A 150 53.08 -7.83 16.22
N ALA A 151 51.88 -8.20 16.69
CA ALA A 151 51.74 -9.01 17.91
C ALA A 151 52.37 -10.41 17.73
N GLU A 152 52.17 -11.05 16.58
CA GLU A 152 52.76 -12.34 16.25
C GLU A 152 54.30 -12.26 16.18
N SER A 153 54.83 -11.25 15.50
CA SER A 153 56.28 -10.99 15.41
C SER A 153 56.88 -10.74 16.79
N SER A 154 56.23 -9.92 17.62
CA SER A 154 56.66 -9.65 18.99
C SER A 154 56.67 -10.92 19.84
N TYR A 155 55.64 -11.76 19.71
CA TYR A 155 55.58 -13.05 20.39
C TYR A 155 56.70 -14.00 19.94
N LYS A 156 56.95 -14.11 18.63
CA LYS A 156 58.04 -14.94 18.08
C LYS A 156 59.40 -14.45 18.59
N GLN A 157 59.67 -13.15 18.54
CA GLN A 157 60.91 -12.55 19.06
C GLN A 157 61.07 -12.83 20.56
N ALA A 158 60.02 -12.63 21.36
CA ALA A 158 60.06 -12.90 22.80
C ALA A 158 60.35 -14.38 23.09
N LYS A 159 59.74 -15.28 22.32
CA LYS A 159 59.98 -16.72 22.43
C LYS A 159 61.42 -17.11 22.04
N GLU A 160 61.92 -16.59 20.93
CA GLU A 160 63.30 -16.84 20.48
C GLU A 160 64.31 -16.29 21.49
N ASN A 161 64.10 -15.08 22.00
CA ASN A 161 64.94 -14.47 23.03
C ASN A 161 64.95 -15.31 24.32
N TYR A 162 63.79 -15.84 24.73
CA TYR A 162 63.69 -16.73 25.87
C TYR A 162 64.52 -18.02 25.66
N GLU A 163 64.41 -18.65 24.49
CA GLU A 163 65.17 -19.86 24.17
C GLU A 163 66.68 -19.59 24.07
N ILE A 164 67.09 -18.44 23.50
CA ILE A 164 68.49 -18.00 23.47
C ILE A 164 69.01 -17.82 24.90
N GLN A 165 68.28 -17.11 25.76
CA GLN A 165 68.68 -16.87 27.15
C GLN A 165 68.83 -18.19 27.91
N LYS A 166 67.91 -19.13 27.72
CA LYS A 166 67.98 -20.46 28.33
C LYS A 166 69.25 -21.19 27.90
N LYS A 167 69.52 -21.26 26.59
CA LYS A 167 70.75 -21.90 26.07
C LYS A 167 72.02 -21.21 26.53
N GLN A 168 72.02 -19.88 26.63
CA GLN A 168 73.16 -19.14 27.14
C GLN A 168 73.39 -19.43 28.62
N ASN A 169 72.32 -19.53 29.43
CA ASN A 169 72.41 -19.90 30.83
C ASN A 169 72.98 -21.32 31.00
N GLU A 170 72.48 -22.30 30.23
CA GLU A 170 73.00 -23.67 30.22
C GLU A 170 74.49 -23.70 29.84
N SER A 171 74.88 -22.94 28.81
CA SER A 171 76.27 -22.85 28.35
C SER A 171 77.18 -22.18 29.39
N ASN A 172 76.69 -21.13 30.07
CA ASN A 172 77.41 -20.44 31.13
C ASN A 172 77.66 -21.33 32.35
N VAL A 173 76.65 -22.13 32.75
CA VAL A 173 76.79 -23.12 33.83
C VAL A 173 77.84 -24.17 33.45
N ALA A 174 77.75 -24.72 32.24
CA ALA A 174 78.73 -25.71 31.76
C ALA A 174 80.17 -25.14 31.72
N LEU A 175 80.33 -23.89 31.27
CA LEU A 175 81.63 -23.20 31.28
C LEU A 175 82.16 -22.98 32.69
N ALA A 176 81.29 -22.58 33.63
CA ALA A 176 81.66 -22.41 35.03
C ALA A 176 82.11 -23.73 35.66
N GLU A 177 81.39 -24.83 35.42
CA GLU A 177 81.78 -26.16 35.88
C GLU A 177 83.12 -26.61 35.29
N LEU A 178 83.34 -26.35 34.00
CA LEU A 178 84.60 -26.68 33.33
C LEU A 178 85.78 -25.90 33.93
N ASN A 179 85.58 -24.60 34.20
CA ASN A 179 86.60 -23.77 34.84
C ASN A 179 86.92 -24.24 36.26
N VAL A 180 85.91 -24.64 37.05
CA VAL A 180 86.11 -25.22 38.38
C VAL A 180 86.92 -26.51 38.29
N LYS A 181 86.61 -27.39 37.32
CA LYS A 181 87.38 -28.62 37.08
C LYS A 181 88.83 -28.33 36.69
N PHE A 182 89.08 -27.37 35.78
CA PHE A 182 90.43 -26.98 35.40
C PHE A 182 91.22 -26.39 36.58
N ALA A 183 90.62 -25.47 37.34
CA ALA A 183 91.25 -24.89 38.53
C ALA A 183 91.62 -25.96 39.56
N ARG A 184 90.77 -26.99 39.74
CA ARG A 184 91.09 -28.14 40.60
C ARG A 184 92.28 -28.94 40.07
N MET A 185 92.31 -29.25 38.78
CA MET A 185 93.44 -30.00 38.17
C MET A 185 94.76 -29.23 38.27
N GLU A 186 94.74 -27.90 38.14
CA GLU A 186 95.93 -27.06 38.34
C GLU A 186 96.42 -27.09 39.78
N LEU A 187 95.51 -27.03 40.76
CA LEU A 187 95.84 -27.16 42.19
C LEU A 187 96.48 -28.51 42.50
N ASP A 188 95.88 -29.60 42.03
CA ASP A 188 96.38 -30.96 42.20
C ASP A 188 97.79 -31.10 41.62
N ARG A 189 98.05 -30.50 40.44
CA ARG A 189 99.36 -30.49 39.79
C ARG A 189 100.41 -29.67 40.56
N TYR A 190 100.00 -28.60 41.25
CA TYR A 190 100.91 -27.70 41.97
C TYR A 190 101.30 -28.24 43.36
N LEU A 191 100.34 -28.77 44.12
CA LEU A 191 100.54 -29.18 45.53
C LEU A 191 100.74 -30.70 45.71
N GLY A 192 100.46 -31.50 44.69
CA GLY A 192 100.30 -32.95 44.81
C GLY A 192 98.89 -33.32 45.28
N SER A 193 98.35 -34.43 44.77
CA SER A 193 96.94 -34.82 44.96
C SER A 193 96.51 -34.98 46.42
N GLU A 194 97.40 -35.45 47.30
CA GLU A 194 97.14 -35.62 48.73
C GLU A 194 96.98 -34.28 49.47
N LEU A 195 97.91 -33.34 49.24
CA LEU A 195 97.94 -32.05 49.94
C LEU A 195 96.86 -31.09 49.42
N ALA A 196 96.53 -31.16 48.14
CA ALA A 196 95.42 -30.41 47.54
C ALA A 196 94.05 -30.85 48.10
N THR A 197 93.83 -32.16 48.25
CA THR A 197 92.57 -32.70 48.79
C THR A 197 92.39 -32.32 50.27
N ALA A 198 93.44 -32.41 51.08
CA ALA A 198 93.40 -32.02 52.49
C ALA A 198 93.09 -30.53 52.72
N LEU A 199 93.55 -29.64 51.83
CA LEU A 199 93.25 -28.19 51.91
C LEU A 199 91.81 -27.85 51.50
N LEU A 200 91.23 -28.61 50.57
CA LEU A 200 89.83 -28.43 50.15
C LEU A 200 88.86 -28.97 51.21
N GLU A 201 89.15 -30.11 51.84
CA GLU A 201 88.34 -30.66 52.94
C GLU A 201 88.50 -29.85 54.23
N GLY A 202 89.72 -29.44 54.59
CA GLY A 202 90.03 -28.75 55.84
C GLY A 202 89.54 -27.29 55.93
N LYS A 203 89.06 -26.70 54.84
CA LYS A 203 88.52 -25.31 54.82
C LYS A 203 86.98 -25.25 54.82
N SER A 204 86.30 -26.40 54.94
CA SER A 204 84.83 -26.44 55.03
C SER A 204 84.26 -25.85 56.33
N ASP A 205 85.11 -25.54 57.33
CA ASP A 205 84.72 -24.91 58.61
C ASP A 205 84.94 -23.39 58.69
N PHE A 206 85.33 -22.70 57.61
CA PHE A 206 85.46 -21.23 57.65
C PHE A 206 84.15 -20.55 57.22
N THR A 207 83.13 -20.61 58.08
CA THR A 207 81.97 -19.74 58.03
C THR A 207 82.37 -18.30 58.38
N GLY A 208 82.13 -17.39 57.44
CA GLY A 208 82.09 -15.94 57.62
C GLY A 208 80.98 -15.37 56.77
#